data_AF-A0A0S8GUC1-F1
#
_entry.id   AF-A0A0S8GUC1-F1
#
_cell.length_a   1.000
_cell.length_b   1.000
_cell.length_c   1.000
_cell.angle_alpha   90.00
_cell.angle_beta   90.00
_cell.angle_gamma   90.00
#
_symmetry.space_group_name_H-M   'P 1'
#
loop_
_entity.id
_entity.type
_entity.pdbx_description
1 polymer ?
#
loop_
_entity_poly.entity_id
_entity_poly.type
_entity_poly.pdbx_seq_one_letter_code
_entity_poly.pdbx_strand_id
1 'polypeptide(L)'
;MKRHSILSKCLIIYGLMMAGAFFLIFIPNRAMIRISSYCGLPAFEVTPIFEYLARGMAALCFMFGVLLIYIGLHLAQHLKLVRFLGWFALLTLPLVVFIHAKVSTPFWWKVGDIAGVLLLCLLCLAAPKSLQNSQSPGDGESLSGNDANCDI
;
A
#
# COMPACT_ATOMS: atom_id res chain seq x y z
N MET A 1 -1.27 -18.46 -14.07
CA MET A 1 0.07 -17.80 -13.98
C MET A 1 0.05 -16.29 -14.24
N LYS A 2 -0.49 -15.76 -15.36
CA LYS A 2 -0.39 -14.31 -15.70
C LYS A 2 -0.94 -13.31 -14.67
N ARG A 3 -2.07 -13.59 -14.00
CA ARG A 3 -2.69 -12.67 -13.02
C ARG A 3 -1.82 -12.41 -11.77
N HIS A 4 -1.01 -13.37 -11.34
CA HIS A 4 -0.13 -13.23 -10.18
C HIS A 4 1.02 -12.26 -10.46
N SER A 5 1.65 -12.42 -11.63
CA SER A 5 2.76 -11.57 -12.04
C SER A 5 2.31 -10.12 -12.29
N ILE A 6 1.05 -9.90 -12.70
CA ILE A 6 0.51 -8.55 -12.86
C ILE A 6 0.33 -7.87 -11.49
N LEU A 7 -0.29 -8.56 -10.52
CA LEU A 7 -0.51 -7.97 -9.19
C LEU A 7 0.80 -7.65 -8.47
N SER A 8 1.77 -8.56 -8.52
CA SER A 8 3.12 -8.36 -7.98
C SER A 8 3.80 -7.14 -8.62
N LYS A 9 3.78 -7.04 -9.95
CA LYS A 9 4.34 -5.88 -10.67
C LYS A 9 3.64 -4.58 -10.29
N CYS A 10 2.32 -4.56 -10.19
CA CYS A 10 1.58 -3.37 -9.77
C CYS A 10 1.98 -2.91 -8.36
N LEU A 11 2.12 -3.84 -7.41
CA LEU A 11 2.59 -3.53 -6.05
C LEU A 11 4.01 -2.98 -6.04
N ILE A 12 4.91 -3.56 -6.83
CA ILE A 12 6.30 -3.09 -6.96
C ILE A 12 6.35 -1.70 -7.59
N ILE A 13 5.58 -1.44 -8.65
CA ILE A 13 5.52 -0.13 -9.31
C ILE A 13 4.97 0.93 -8.35
N TYR A 14 3.90 0.61 -7.62
CA TYR A 14 3.33 1.51 -6.63
C TYR A 14 4.32 1.78 -5.48
N GLY A 15 4.98 0.74 -4.99
CA GLY A 15 6.04 0.86 -3.98
C GLY A 15 7.23 1.69 -4.47
N LEU A 16 7.63 1.56 -5.74
CA LEU A 16 8.68 2.38 -6.35
C LEU A 16 8.30 3.86 -6.44
N MET A 17 7.04 4.17 -6.80
CA MET A 17 6.54 5.54 -6.75
C MET A 17 6.65 6.13 -5.34
N MET A 18 6.25 5.37 -4.31
CA MET A 18 6.38 5.80 -2.91
C MET A 18 7.85 5.89 -2.44
N ALA A 19 8.71 4.96 -2.85
CA ALA A 19 10.13 4.98 -2.54
C ALA A 19 10.84 6.19 -3.16
N GLY A 20 10.32 6.73 -4.26
CA GLY A 20 10.77 8.01 -4.82
C GLY A 20 10.69 9.19 -3.84
N ALA A 21 9.88 9.10 -2.79
CA ALA A 21 9.82 10.10 -1.72
C ALA A 21 11.16 10.28 -0.99
N PHE A 22 12.10 9.32 -1.09
CA PHE A 22 13.46 9.46 -0.58
C PHE A 22 14.14 10.74 -1.08
N PHE A 23 13.92 11.11 -2.35
CA PHE A 23 14.51 12.32 -2.92
C PHE A 23 13.97 13.59 -2.23
N LEU A 24 12.71 13.60 -1.77
CA LEU A 24 12.08 14.74 -1.12
C LEU A 24 12.71 15.07 0.24
N ILE A 25 13.37 14.11 0.89
CA ILE A 25 14.04 14.31 2.19
C ILE A 25 15.17 15.35 2.06
N PHE A 26 15.86 15.35 0.92
CA PHE A 26 17.02 16.22 0.67
C PHE A 26 16.67 17.53 -0.05
N ILE A 27 15.40 17.75 -0.41
CA ILE A 27 14.99 18.95 -1.13
C ILE A 27 15.04 20.17 -0.19
N PRO A 28 15.68 21.28 -0.60
CA PRO A 28 15.70 22.51 0.18
C PRO A 28 14.35 23.25 0.15
N ASN A 29 14.02 23.96 1.22
CA ASN A 29 12.73 24.67 1.39
C ASN A 29 12.37 25.60 0.22
N ARG A 30 13.37 26.27 -0.39
CA ARG A 30 13.15 27.13 -1.57
C ARG A 30 12.59 26.37 -2.78
N ALA A 31 13.03 25.12 -2.97
CA ALA A 31 12.54 24.27 -4.04
C ALA A 31 11.13 23.75 -3.73
N MET A 32 10.81 23.43 -2.46
CA MET A 32 9.45 23.08 -2.05
C MET A 32 8.44 24.20 -2.33
N ILE A 33 8.76 25.44 -1.96
CA ILE A 33 7.90 26.61 -2.22
C ILE A 33 7.71 26.82 -3.73
N ARG A 34 8.78 26.63 -4.52
CA ARG A 34 8.71 26.75 -5.98
C ARG A 34 7.77 25.69 -6.55
N ILE A 35 7.94 24.42 -6.17
CA ILE A 35 7.08 23.32 -6.63
C ILE A 35 5.63 23.54 -6.20
N SER A 36 5.38 23.98 -4.96
CA SER A 36 4.03 24.24 -4.48
C SER A 36 3.36 25.37 -5.25
N SER A 37 4.11 26.43 -5.60
CA SER A 37 3.61 27.53 -6.43
C SER A 37 3.29 27.08 -7.86
N TYR A 38 4.13 26.23 -8.47
CA TYR A 38 3.85 25.64 -9.79
C TYR A 38 2.62 24.73 -9.76
N CYS A 39 2.42 23.99 -8.67
CA CYS A 39 1.25 23.15 -8.48
C CYS A 39 0.01 23.94 -7.99
N GLY A 40 0.05 25.27 -7.94
CA GLY A 40 -1.10 26.09 -7.54
C GLY A 40 -1.60 25.82 -6.11
N LEU A 41 -0.73 25.34 -5.21
CA LEU A 41 -1.06 25.21 -3.80
C LEU A 41 -1.00 26.59 -3.13
N PRO A 42 -1.85 26.85 -2.12
CA PRO A 42 -1.79 28.09 -1.36
C PRO A 42 -0.42 28.27 -0.72
N ALA A 43 0.04 29.52 -0.65
CA ALA A 43 1.28 29.85 0.03
C ALA A 43 1.18 29.43 1.51
N PHE A 44 2.20 28.71 1.98
CA PHE A 44 2.32 28.31 3.38
C PHE A 44 3.63 28.84 3.95
N GLU A 45 3.61 29.23 5.22
CA GLU A 45 4.82 29.60 5.93
C GLU A 45 5.63 28.34 6.25
N VAL A 46 6.90 28.34 5.84
CA VAL A 46 7.83 27.28 6.18
C VAL A 46 8.29 27.48 7.61
N THR A 47 7.62 26.77 8.52
CA THR A 47 7.99 26.69 9.93
C THR A 47 8.86 25.45 10.19
N PRO A 48 9.68 25.43 11.26
CA PRO A 48 10.48 24.25 11.61
C PRO A 48 9.65 22.99 11.79
N ILE A 49 8.43 23.12 12.33
CA ILE A 49 7.50 21.98 12.50
C ILE A 49 7.03 21.44 11.15
N PHE A 50 6.76 22.31 10.17
CA PHE A 50 6.36 21.90 8.82
C PHE A 50 7.49 21.17 8.10
N GLU A 51 8.73 21.67 8.21
CA GLU A 51 9.90 21.03 7.60
C GLU A 51 10.15 19.63 8.20
N TYR A 52 10.03 19.51 9.53
CA TYR A 52 10.08 18.22 10.21
C TYR A 52 8.97 17.27 9.72
N LEU A 53 7.72 17.75 9.65
CA LEU A 53 6.59 16.93 9.20
C LEU A 53 6.75 16.49 7.74
N ALA A 54 7.17 17.39 6.85
CA ALA A 54 7.34 17.10 5.43
C ALA A 54 8.42 16.04 5.20
N ARG A 55 9.57 16.17 5.88
CA ARG A 55 10.65 15.17 5.81
C ARG A 55 10.28 13.86 6.50
N GLY A 56 9.58 13.93 7.64
CA GLY A 56 9.06 12.76 8.34
C GLY A 56 8.08 11.96 7.48
N MET A 57 7.14 12.65 6.82
CA MET A 57 6.20 12.03 5.88
C MET A 57 6.93 11.43 4.67
N ALA A 58 7.94 12.11 4.13
CA ALA A 58 8.76 11.57 3.04
C ALA A 58 9.50 10.28 3.46
N ALA A 59 10.06 10.24 4.67
CA ALA A 59 10.72 9.05 5.22
C ALA A 59 9.72 7.89 5.45
N LEU A 60 8.52 8.19 5.96
CA LEU A 60 7.45 7.19 6.10
C LEU A 60 7.02 6.64 4.74
N CYS A 61 6.80 7.51 3.75
CA CYS A 61 6.47 7.10 2.38
C CYS A 61 7.57 6.22 1.78
N PHE A 62 8.84 6.56 2.00
CA PHE A 62 9.96 5.72 1.57
C PHE A 62 9.93 4.35 2.24
N MET A 63 9.78 4.31 3.56
CA MET A 63 9.71 3.06 4.33
C MET A 63 8.55 2.17 3.85
N PHE A 64 7.36 2.75 3.66
CA PHE A 64 6.22 2.02 3.10
C PHE A 64 6.47 1.58 1.65
N GLY A 65 7.10 2.42 0.83
CA GLY A 65 7.47 2.07 -0.55
C GLY A 65 8.35 0.83 -0.61
N VAL A 66 9.42 0.78 0.20
CA VAL A 66 10.31 -0.38 0.31
C VAL A 66 9.56 -1.62 0.81
N LEU A 67 8.70 -1.45 1.81
CA LEU A 67 7.87 -2.54 2.34
C LEU A 67 6.94 -3.12 1.26
N LEU A 68 6.30 -2.27 0.45
CA LEU A 68 5.44 -2.71 -0.65
C LEU A 68 6.23 -3.42 -1.76
N ILE A 69 7.45 -2.97 -2.07
CA ILE A 69 8.32 -3.67 -3.01
C ILE A 69 8.65 -5.07 -2.50
N TYR A 70 9.05 -5.19 -1.22
CA TYR A 70 9.36 -6.48 -0.60
C TYR A 70 8.15 -7.44 -0.62
N ILE A 71 6.97 -6.94 -0.23
CA ILE A 71 5.73 -7.72 -0.28
C ILE A 71 5.39 -8.11 -1.73
N GLY A 72 5.64 -7.23 -2.70
CA GLY A 72 5.43 -7.49 -4.12
C GLY A 72 6.33 -8.61 -4.66
N LEU A 73 7.59 -8.67 -4.22
CA LEU A 73 8.54 -9.74 -4.57
C LEU A 73 8.13 -11.09 -3.94
N HIS A 74 7.65 -11.06 -2.70
CA HIS A 74 7.23 -12.24 -1.94
C HIS A 74 5.70 -12.36 -1.81
N LEU A 75 4.97 -12.01 -2.88
CA LEU A 75 3.52 -11.86 -2.84
C LEU A 75 2.79 -13.13 -2.36
N ALA A 76 3.24 -14.30 -2.81
CA ALA A 76 2.62 -15.58 -2.45
C ALA A 76 2.65 -15.87 -0.95
N GLN A 77 3.70 -15.43 -0.24
CA GLN A 77 3.89 -15.66 1.20
C GLN A 77 3.12 -14.66 2.07
N HIS A 78 2.80 -13.48 1.53
CA HIS A 78 2.24 -12.35 2.29
C HIS A 78 0.80 -11.99 1.91
N LEU A 79 0.04 -12.89 1.29
CA LEU A 79 -1.33 -12.62 0.82
C LEU A 79 -2.29 -12.18 1.93
N LYS A 80 -2.16 -12.76 3.13
CA LYS A 80 -2.96 -12.34 4.30
C LYS A 80 -2.70 -10.87 4.64
N LEU A 81 -1.43 -10.45 4.61
CA LEU A 81 -1.01 -9.07 4.87
C LEU A 81 -1.50 -8.12 3.78
N VAL A 82 -1.41 -8.51 2.50
CA VAL A 82 -1.94 -7.73 1.38
C VAL A 82 -3.45 -7.53 1.50
N ARG A 83 -4.20 -8.57 1.88
CA ARG A 83 -5.65 -8.48 2.06
C ARG A 83 -6.02 -7.59 3.25
N PHE A 84 -5.27 -7.68 4.35
CA PHE A 84 -5.40 -6.76 5.48
C PHE A 84 -5.15 -5.30 5.05
N LEU A 85 -4.11 -5.06 4.26
CA LEU A 85 -3.79 -3.74 3.71
C LEU A 85 -4.93 -3.21 2.83
N GLY A 86 -5.62 -4.07 2.08
CA GLY A 86 -6.81 -3.71 1.30
C GLY A 86 -7.99 -3.28 2.17
N TRP A 87 -8.28 -4.01 3.24
CA TRP A 87 -9.31 -3.62 4.22
C TRP A 87 -8.95 -2.32 4.94
N PHE A 88 -7.68 -2.15 5.30
CA PHE A 88 -7.21 -0.92 5.91
C PHE A 88 -7.38 0.26 4.94
N ALA A 89 -6.98 0.10 3.66
CA ALA A 89 -7.19 1.12 2.64
C ALA A 89 -8.67 1.49 2.47
N LEU A 90 -9.58 0.50 2.45
CA LEU A 90 -11.03 0.73 2.40
C LEU A 90 -11.53 1.58 3.57
N LEU A 91 -11.04 1.32 4.78
CA LEU A 91 -11.36 2.10 5.97
C LEU A 91 -10.74 3.51 5.93
N THR A 92 -9.60 3.67 5.25
CA THR A 92 -8.89 4.95 5.15
C THR A 92 -9.53 5.89 4.11
N LEU A 93 -10.24 5.36 3.09
CA LEU A 93 -10.94 6.15 2.08
C LEU A 93 -11.85 7.26 2.66
N PRO A 94 -12.82 6.96 3.55
CA PRO A 94 -13.69 8.00 4.12
C PRO A 94 -12.91 9.03 4.94
N LEU A 95 -11.82 8.61 5.59
CA LEU A 95 -10.96 9.52 6.35
C LEU A 95 -10.23 10.51 5.44
N VAL A 96 -9.68 10.04 4.32
CA VAL A 96 -9.01 10.90 3.31
C VAL A 96 -10.00 11.88 2.69
N VAL A 97 -11.22 11.42 2.37
CA VAL A 97 -12.30 12.29 1.88
C VAL A 97 -12.66 13.36 2.92
N PHE A 98 -12.74 13.00 4.20
CA PHE A 98 -13.00 13.94 5.29
C PHE A 98 -11.89 14.99 5.43
N ILE A 99 -10.62 14.60 5.33
CA ILE A 99 -9.47 15.54 5.34
C ILE A 99 -9.58 16.53 4.17
N HIS A 100 -9.87 16.05 2.96
CA HIS A 100 -10.06 16.91 1.79
C HIS A 100 -11.28 17.83 1.88
N ALA A 101 -12.24 17.53 2.75
CA ALA A 101 -13.35 18.44 3.05
C ALA A 101 -12.91 19.59 3.97
N LYS A 102 -11.88 19.39 4.80
CA LYS A 102 -11.32 20.39 5.72
C LYS A 102 -10.20 21.22 5.11
N VAL A 103 -9.53 20.71 4.08
CA VAL A 103 -8.38 21.38 3.44
C VAL A 103 -8.73 21.82 2.02
N SER A 104 -8.50 23.09 1.73
CA SER A 104 -8.65 23.70 0.41
C SER A 104 -7.46 23.33 -0.50
N THR A 105 -7.44 22.09 -0.99
CA THR A 105 -6.50 21.66 -2.04
C THR A 105 -7.14 21.72 -3.44
N PRO A 106 -6.33 21.84 -4.52
CA PRO A 106 -6.83 21.78 -5.89
C PRO A 106 -7.56 20.47 -6.20
N PHE A 107 -8.55 20.50 -7.10
CA PHE A 107 -9.37 19.33 -7.42
C PHE A 107 -8.55 18.15 -7.97
N TRP A 108 -7.57 18.41 -8.84
CA TRP A 108 -6.71 17.33 -9.38
C TRP A 108 -5.89 16.63 -8.28
N TRP A 109 -5.50 17.35 -7.22
CA TRP A 109 -4.80 16.78 -6.08
C TRP A 109 -5.71 15.83 -5.31
N LYS A 110 -6.95 16.25 -5.04
CA LYS A 110 -7.96 15.41 -4.36
C LYS A 110 -8.23 14.13 -5.14
N VAL A 111 -8.40 14.25 -6.46
CA VAL A 111 -8.64 13.10 -7.33
C VAL A 111 -7.43 12.16 -7.33
N GLY A 112 -6.21 12.69 -7.41
CA GLY A 112 -4.99 11.87 -7.38
C GLY A 112 -4.82 11.10 -6.08
N ASP A 113 -5.06 11.74 -4.94
CA ASP A 113 -4.94 11.14 -3.60
C ASP A 113 -5.97 10.01 -3.43
N ILE A 114 -7.25 10.30 -3.70
CA ILE A 114 -8.34 9.32 -3.61
C ILE A 114 -8.13 8.17 -4.60
N ALA A 115 -7.71 8.46 -5.84
CA ALA A 115 -7.45 7.43 -6.84
C ALA A 115 -6.29 6.52 -6.45
N GLY A 116 -5.24 7.05 -5.82
CA GLY A 116 -4.11 6.26 -5.31
C GLY A 116 -4.55 5.25 -4.25
N VAL A 117 -5.30 5.71 -3.25
CA VAL A 117 -5.82 4.82 -2.18
C VAL A 117 -6.83 3.81 -2.74
N LEU A 118 -7.70 4.24 -3.65
CA LEU A 118 -8.66 3.34 -4.31
C LEU A 118 -7.95 2.28 -5.14
N LEU A 119 -6.92 2.65 -5.91
CA LEU A 119 -6.11 1.72 -6.69
C LEU A 119 -5.46 0.68 -5.78
N LEU A 120 -4.86 1.10 -4.67
CA LEU A 120 -4.26 0.21 -3.67
C LEU A 120 -5.31 -0.74 -3.08
N CYS A 121 -6.48 -0.21 -2.71
CA CYS A 121 -7.60 -1.01 -2.20
C CYS A 121 -8.02 -2.09 -3.21
N LEU A 122 -8.23 -1.71 -4.47
CA LEU A 122 -8.64 -2.64 -5.53
C LEU A 122 -7.57 -3.70 -5.80
N LEU A 123 -6.29 -3.32 -5.88
CA LEU A 123 -5.18 -4.25 -6.07
C LEU A 123 -5.13 -5.28 -4.92
N CYS A 124 -5.24 -4.82 -3.68
CA CYS A 124 -5.18 -5.67 -2.50
C CYS A 124 -6.40 -6.59 -2.35
N LEU A 125 -7.61 -6.12 -2.68
CA LEU A 125 -8.83 -6.94 -2.62
C LEU A 125 -8.95 -7.93 -3.78
N ALA A 126 -8.41 -7.58 -4.95
CA ALA A 126 -8.35 -8.45 -6.12
C ALA A 126 -7.38 -9.63 -5.96
N ALA A 127 -6.61 -9.68 -4.86
CA ALA A 127 -5.75 -10.81 -4.53
C ALA A 127 -6.57 -12.12 -4.45
N PRO A 128 -6.26 -13.12 -5.31
CA PRO A 128 -7.08 -14.32 -5.43
C PRO A 128 -7.00 -15.19 -4.17
N LYS A 129 -8.17 -15.58 -3.64
CA LYS A 129 -8.30 -16.48 -2.48
C LYS A 129 -7.66 -17.85 -2.70
N SER A 130 -7.54 -18.29 -3.97
CA SER A 130 -7.05 -19.63 -4.33
C SER A 130 -5.61 -19.90 -3.86
N LEU A 131 -4.78 -18.87 -3.72
CA LEU A 131 -3.39 -19.02 -3.29
C LEU A 131 -3.25 -19.22 -1.77
N GLN A 132 -4.22 -18.73 -1.00
CA GLN A 132 -4.24 -18.93 0.45
C GLN A 132 -4.52 -20.39 0.79
N ASN A 133 -5.30 -21.08 -0.06
CA ASN A 133 -5.64 -22.49 0.12
C ASN A 133 -4.45 -23.41 -0.22
N SER A 134 -3.58 -23.04 -1.16
CA SER A 134 -2.38 -23.81 -1.52
C SER A 134 -1.22 -23.71 -0.52
N GLN A 135 -1.27 -22.74 0.40
CA GLN A 135 -0.29 -22.60 1.50
C GLN A 135 -0.71 -23.31 2.79
N SER A 136 -1.83 -24.06 2.78
CA SER A 136 -2.22 -24.92 3.90
C SER A 136 -2.00 -26.41 3.55
N PRO A 137 -0.76 -26.90 3.42
CA PRO A 137 -0.52 -28.33 3.48
C PRO A 137 -0.41 -28.77 4.94
N GLY A 138 -1.39 -29.55 5.40
CA GLY A 138 -1.23 -30.40 6.59
C GLY A 138 -2.08 -29.99 7.79
N ASP A 139 -3.38 -30.28 7.73
CA ASP A 139 -4.20 -30.65 8.89
C ASP A 139 -5.28 -31.62 8.36
N GLY A 140 -4.98 -32.92 8.32
CA GLY A 140 -6.02 -33.92 8.04
C GLY A 140 -5.64 -35.26 7.42
N GLU A 141 -4.39 -35.51 6.99
CA GLU A 141 -3.98 -36.86 6.62
C GLU A 141 -3.48 -37.63 7.87
N SER A 142 -4.39 -37.79 8.82
CA SER A 142 -4.23 -38.72 9.95
C SER A 142 -5.56 -39.43 10.15
N LEU A 143 -5.70 -40.56 9.44
CA LEU A 143 -6.37 -41.82 9.81
C LEU A 143 -6.72 -42.59 8.52
N SER A 144 -5.67 -42.92 7.75
CA SER A 144 -5.65 -44.20 7.04
C SER A 144 -5.43 -45.28 8.10
N GLY A 145 -6.35 -46.24 8.19
CA GLY A 145 -6.25 -47.34 9.16
C GLY A 145 -7.57 -48.04 9.43
N ASN A 146 -8.35 -48.28 8.37
CA ASN A 146 -9.48 -49.19 8.37
C ASN A 146 -8.97 -50.63 8.40
N ASP A 147 -8.42 -51.10 9.53
CA ASP A 147 -7.98 -52.49 9.73
C ASP A 147 -8.19 -52.91 11.20
N ALA A 148 -9.44 -53.16 11.58
CA ALA A 148 -9.79 -53.96 12.74
C ALA A 148 -11.04 -54.80 12.44
N ASN A 149 -11.00 -55.52 11.30
CA ASN A 149 -11.83 -56.69 11.04
C ASN A 149 -10.90 -57.91 11.07
N CYS A 150 -10.58 -58.39 12.27
CA CYS A 150 -10.09 -59.75 12.46
C CYS A 150 -11.24 -60.56 13.05
N ASP A 151 -11.96 -61.23 12.16
CA ASP A 151 -12.68 -62.47 12.43
C ASP A 151 -11.69 -63.52 12.95
N ILE A 152 -11.78 -63.91 14.24
CA ILE A 152 -11.63 -65.28 14.77
C ILE A 152 -12.45 -65.38 16.06
#